data_AF-A0A2E9C5I2-F1
#
_entry.id   AF-A0A2E9C5I2-F1
#
_cell.length_a   1.000
_cell.length_b   1.000
_cell.length_c   1.000
_cell.angle_alpha   90.00
_cell.angle_beta   90.00
_cell.angle_gamma   90.00
#
_symmetry.space_group_name_H-M   'P 1'
#
loop_
_entity.id
_entity.type
_entity.pdbx_description
1 polymer ?
#
loop_
_entity_poly.entity_id
_entity_poly.type
_entity_poly.pdbx_seq_one_letter_code
_entity_poly.pdbx_strand_id
1 'polypeptide(L)'
;MNACQQCGACCASYRVDFSVHELDDNGGRVPSGLAVEVNDTLCRMRGTDHTPARCAALTGRIGQSVACGIYEWRPNPCHELQAGSDACQRARLRHGLGALPDTLH
;
A
#
# COMPACT_ATOMS: atom_id res chain seq x y z
N MET A 1 15.51 10.57 1.71
CA MET A 1 14.05 10.37 1.50
C MET A 1 13.87 9.09 0.69
N ASN A 2 13.09 8.12 1.16
CA ASN A 2 12.93 6.83 0.49
C ASN A 2 12.11 7.00 -0.81
N ALA A 3 12.42 6.24 -1.87
CA ALA A 3 11.67 6.19 -3.11
C ALA A 3 10.15 6.03 -2.92
N CYS A 4 9.72 5.28 -1.91
CA CYS A 4 8.30 5.12 -1.59
C CYS A 4 7.63 6.43 -1.15
N GLN A 5 8.36 7.32 -0.46
CA GLN A 5 7.88 8.64 -0.02
C GLN A 5 7.82 9.67 -1.17
N GLN A 6 8.36 9.33 -2.33
CA GLN A 6 8.37 10.20 -3.51
C GLN A 6 7.36 9.76 -4.58
N CYS A 7 6.92 8.49 -4.57
CA CYS A 7 6.03 7.97 -5.63
C CYS A 7 4.60 7.64 -5.19
N GLY A 8 4.40 6.90 -4.10
CA GLY A 8 3.07 6.40 -3.71
C GLY A 8 2.44 5.38 -4.67
N ALA A 9 3.21 4.87 -5.64
CA ALA A 9 2.69 4.08 -6.75
C ALA A 9 1.97 2.80 -6.29
N CYS A 10 2.58 2.04 -5.36
CA CYS A 10 2.01 0.80 -4.84
C CYS A 10 0.65 1.03 -4.14
N CYS A 11 0.56 2.08 -3.31
CA CYS A 11 -0.65 2.48 -2.60
C CYS A 11 -1.79 2.94 -3.54
N ALA A 12 -1.45 3.29 -4.78
CA ALA A 12 -2.38 3.73 -5.81
C ALA A 12 -2.57 2.72 -6.95
N SER A 13 -2.12 1.46 -6.77
CA SER A 13 -2.12 0.47 -7.85
C SER A 13 -2.69 -0.89 -7.47
N TYR A 14 -2.65 -1.24 -6.18
CA TYR A 14 -2.97 -2.58 -5.73
C TYR A 14 -4.14 -2.59 -4.76
N ARG A 15 -5.00 -3.58 -4.96
CA ARG A 15 -5.97 -4.03 -3.97
C ARG A 15 -5.21 -4.69 -2.83
N VAL A 16 -5.51 -4.29 -1.60
CA VAL A 16 -4.83 -4.80 -0.41
C VAL A 16 -5.84 -5.56 0.42
N ASP A 17 -5.94 -6.86 0.16
CA ASP A 17 -6.71 -7.83 0.94
C ASP A 17 -5.77 -8.52 1.93
N PHE A 18 -6.18 -8.66 3.18
CA PHE A 18 -5.33 -9.19 4.26
C PHE A 18 -6.18 -9.84 5.37
N SER A 19 -5.55 -10.56 6.29
CA SER A 19 -6.29 -11.32 7.31
C SER A 19 -6.98 -10.40 8.31
N VAL A 20 -8.20 -10.76 8.72
CA VAL A 20 -8.92 -10.06 9.81
C VAL A 20 -8.09 -9.97 11.09
N HIS A 21 -7.19 -10.93 11.34
CA HIS A 21 -6.32 -10.96 12.53
C HIS A 21 -5.18 -9.94 12.52
N GLU A 22 -4.95 -9.25 11.40
CA GLU A 22 -3.97 -8.16 11.35
C GLU A 22 -4.55 -6.83 11.85
N LEU A 23 -5.88 -6.73 11.98
CA LEU A 23 -6.55 -5.55 12.52
C LEU A 23 -6.30 -5.36 14.01
N ASP A 24 -6.23 -4.10 14.45
CA ASP A 24 -6.01 -3.72 15.84
C ASP A 24 -7.10 -4.20 16.80
N ASP A 25 -8.35 -4.28 16.35
CA ASP A 25 -9.49 -4.83 17.11
C ASP A 25 -9.49 -6.37 17.19
N ASN A 26 -8.68 -7.04 16.37
CA ASN A 26 -8.57 -8.50 16.28
C ASN A 26 -7.19 -9.03 16.72
N GLY A 27 -6.42 -8.22 17.46
CA GLY A 27 -5.13 -8.60 18.06
C GLY A 27 -3.89 -8.27 17.21
N GLY A 28 -4.09 -7.67 16.04
CA GLY A 28 -3.04 -7.16 15.17
C GLY A 28 -2.69 -5.69 15.46
N ARG A 29 -2.31 -4.95 14.42
CA ARG A 29 -1.88 -3.54 14.53
C ARG A 29 -2.48 -2.62 13.48
N VAL A 30 -3.05 -3.17 12.40
CA VAL A 30 -3.60 -2.39 11.30
C VAL A 30 -4.86 -1.68 11.79
N PRO A 31 -4.97 -0.35 11.67
CA PRO A 31 -6.15 0.35 12.17
C PRO A 31 -7.43 -0.11 11.46
N SER A 32 -8.35 -0.74 12.20
CA SER A 32 -9.68 -1.17 11.75
C SER A 32 -10.47 -0.04 11.07
N GLY A 33 -10.31 1.20 11.55
CA GLY A 33 -10.87 2.41 10.95
C GLY A 33 -10.42 2.70 9.50
N LEU A 34 -9.42 2.00 8.96
CA LEU A 34 -8.96 2.13 7.58
C LEU A 34 -9.25 0.89 6.72
N ALA A 35 -9.89 -0.12 7.29
CA ALA A 35 -10.23 -1.36 6.61
C ALA A 35 -11.75 -1.53 6.47
N VAL A 36 -12.15 -2.39 5.55
CA VAL A 36 -13.52 -2.89 5.39
C VAL A 36 -13.48 -4.41 5.39
N GLU A 37 -14.42 -5.04 6.09
CA GLU A 37 -14.59 -6.49 6.04
C GLU A 37 -15.00 -6.93 4.63
N VAL A 38 -14.39 -8.01 4.14
CA VAL A 38 -14.73 -8.65 2.86
C VAL A 38 -15.51 -9.93 3.12
N ASN A 39 -15.07 -10.72 4.11
CA ASN A 39 -15.75 -11.90 4.64
C ASN A 39 -15.18 -12.22 6.04
N ASP A 40 -15.66 -13.31 6.66
CA ASP A 40 -15.29 -13.75 8.01
C ASP A 40 -13.78 -13.88 8.29
N THR A 41 -12.94 -13.97 7.26
CA THR A 41 -11.48 -14.18 7.39
C THR A 41 -10.63 -13.09 6.73
N LEU A 42 -11.21 -12.27 5.85
CA LEU A 42 -10.50 -11.28 5.06
C LEU A 42 -11.07 -9.86 5.25
N CYS A 43 -10.14 -8.92 5.38
CA CYS A 43 -10.40 -7.49 5.29
C CYS A 43 -9.69 -6.89 4.08
N ARG A 44 -10.09 -5.67 3.73
CA ARG A 44 -9.48 -4.88 2.65
C ARG A 44 -9.17 -3.48 3.14
N MET A 45 -8.02 -2.93 2.75
CA MET A 45 -7.76 -1.49 2.94
C MET A 45 -8.74 -0.67 2.10
N ARG A 46 -9.46 0.25 2.76
CA ARG A 46 -10.43 1.14 2.09
C ARG A 46 -9.78 1.89 0.92
N GLY A 47 -10.53 2.01 -0.17
CA GLY A 47 -10.13 2.74 -1.38
C GLY A 47 -9.26 1.93 -2.35
N THR A 48 -8.80 0.74 -1.97
CA THR A 48 -8.00 -0.13 -2.84
C THR A 48 -8.84 -1.00 -3.80
N ASP A 49 -10.17 -0.96 -3.64
CA ASP A 49 -11.20 -1.58 -4.48
C ASP A 49 -11.78 -0.64 -5.55
N HIS A 50 -11.41 0.64 -5.55
CA HIS A 50 -11.85 1.59 -6.56
C HIS A 50 -11.00 1.53 -7.84
N THR A 51 -11.55 2.10 -8.92
CA THR A 51 -10.82 2.36 -10.16
C THR A 51 -10.88 3.86 -10.46
N PRO A 52 -9.75 4.59 -10.35
CA PRO A 52 -8.42 4.12 -9.95
C PRO A 52 -8.32 3.80 -8.45
N ALA A 53 -7.49 2.82 -8.11
CA ALA A 53 -7.25 2.44 -6.71
C ALA A 53 -6.48 3.56 -5.98
N ARG A 54 -6.89 3.88 -4.76
CA ARG A 54 -6.18 4.82 -3.89
C ARG A 54 -6.41 4.46 -2.43
N CYS A 55 -5.41 3.85 -1.80
CA CYS A 55 -5.47 3.47 -0.39
C CYS A 55 -5.82 4.67 0.50
N ALA A 56 -6.75 4.46 1.45
CA ALA A 56 -7.19 5.48 2.40
C ALA A 56 -6.04 6.02 3.27
N ALA A 57 -5.00 5.21 3.53
CA ALA A 57 -3.82 5.64 4.28
C ALA A 57 -2.83 6.50 3.46
N LEU A 58 -3.02 6.63 2.14
CA LEU A 58 -2.11 7.41 1.30
C LEU A 58 -2.41 8.91 1.41
N THR A 59 -1.42 9.67 1.87
CA THR A 59 -1.44 11.13 1.90
C THR A 59 -0.47 11.72 0.86
N GLY A 60 -0.70 12.97 0.49
CA GLY A 60 0.11 13.68 -0.51
C GLY A 60 -0.26 13.35 -1.96
N ARG A 61 0.68 13.64 -2.87
CA ARG A 61 0.49 13.58 -4.32
C ARG A 61 1.41 12.55 -4.95
N ILE A 62 0.81 11.58 -5.64
CA ILE A 62 1.49 10.51 -6.38
C ILE A 62 2.53 11.12 -7.34
N GLY A 63 3.73 10.53 -7.35
CA GLY A 63 4.85 10.98 -8.18
C GLY A 63 5.54 12.26 -7.71
N GLN A 64 5.16 12.82 -6.55
CA GLN A 64 5.79 14.03 -6.00
C GLN A 64 6.26 13.80 -4.56
N SER A 65 5.34 13.86 -3.61
CA SER A 65 5.62 13.68 -2.18
C SER A 65 4.40 13.05 -1.54
N VAL A 66 4.62 11.90 -0.90
CA VAL A 66 3.57 11.10 -0.27
C VAL A 66 4.03 10.55 1.07
N ALA A 67 3.06 10.16 1.89
CA ALA A 67 3.31 9.32 3.05
C ALA A 67 2.20 8.28 3.21
N CYS A 68 2.52 7.20 3.92
CA CYS A 68 1.52 6.27 4.42
C CYS A 68 1.24 6.65 5.88
N GLY A 69 -0.01 7.00 6.20
CA GLY A 69 -0.44 7.38 7.55
C GLY A 69 -0.32 6.24 8.58
N ILE A 70 -0.11 5.00 8.12
CA ILE A 70 0.06 3.81 8.96
C ILE A 70 1.36 3.06 8.63
N TYR A 71 2.43 3.77 8.23
CA TYR A 71 3.66 3.14 7.74
C TYR A 71 4.22 2.06 8.68
N GLU A 72 4.11 2.25 10.00
CA GLU A 72 4.56 1.29 11.02
C GLU A 72 3.57 0.14 11.28
N TRP A 73 2.31 0.34 10.91
CA TRP A 73 1.19 -0.58 11.18
C TRP A 73 0.56 -1.11 9.89
N ARG A 74 1.37 -1.25 8.84
CA ARG A 74 0.88 -1.73 7.55
C ARG A 74 0.51 -3.21 7.63
N PRO A 75 -0.50 -3.65 6.85
CA PRO A 75 -0.78 -5.08 6.72
C PRO A 75 0.34 -5.77 5.94
N ASN A 76 0.43 -7.10 6.06
CA ASN A 76 1.48 -7.92 5.48
C ASN A 76 1.65 -7.74 3.95
N PRO A 77 0.60 -7.65 3.11
CA PRO A 77 0.77 -7.40 1.68
C PRO A 77 1.51 -6.09 1.37
N CYS A 78 1.38 -5.07 2.22
CA CYS A 78 2.12 -3.83 2.06
C CYS A 78 3.61 -3.98 2.44
N HIS A 79 3.95 -4.90 3.35
CA HIS A 79 5.34 -5.25 3.67
C HIS A 79 5.99 -6.08 2.55
N GLU A 80 5.22 -6.88 1.81
CA GLU A 80 5.73 -7.65 0.67
C GLU A 80 6.09 -6.75 -0.53
N LEU A 81 5.46 -5.57 -0.64
CA LEU A 81 5.74 -4.58 -1.69
C LEU A 81 7.03 -3.80 -1.41
N GLN A 82 8.16 -4.47 -1.64
CA GLN A 82 9.48 -3.88 -1.52
C GLN A 82 9.77 -2.87 -2.63
N ALA A 83 10.49 -1.79 -2.30
CA ALA A 83 10.95 -0.83 -3.29
C ALA A 83 11.82 -1.52 -4.34
N GLY A 84 11.57 -1.25 -5.62
CA GLY A 84 12.35 -1.84 -6.72
C GLY A 84 11.93 -3.24 -7.15
N SER A 85 11.14 -3.96 -6.34
CA SER A 85 10.55 -5.25 -6.73
C SER A 85 9.73 -5.16 -8.02
N ASP A 86 9.54 -6.28 -8.72
CA ASP A 86 8.72 -6.34 -9.94
C ASP A 86 7.32 -5.73 -9.75
N ALA A 87 6.70 -5.95 -8.59
CA ALA A 87 5.42 -5.34 -8.26
C ALA A 87 5.54 -3.82 -8.10
N CYS A 88 6.57 -3.33 -7.42
CA CYS A 88 6.85 -1.90 -7.34
C CYS A 88 7.07 -1.28 -8.72
N GLN A 89 7.89 -1.91 -9.57
CA GLN A 89 8.18 -1.42 -10.93
C GLN A 89 6.90 -1.35 -11.77
N ARG A 90 6.05 -2.40 -11.75
CA ARG A 90 4.75 -2.41 -12.43
C ARG A 90 3.82 -1.29 -11.94
N ALA A 91 3.75 -1.07 -10.62
CA ALA A 91 2.97 0.03 -10.08
C ALA A 91 3.48 1.39 -10.56
N ARG A 92 4.81 1.60 -10.56
CA ARG A 92 5.43 2.83 -11.06
C ARG A 92 5.10 3.07 -12.54
N LEU A 93 5.22 2.05 -13.38
CA LEU A 93 4.86 2.09 -14.80
C LEU A 93 3.39 2.51 -15.01
N ARG A 94 2.44 1.99 -14.23
CA ARG A 94 1.02 2.38 -14.31
C ARG A 94 0.77 3.86 -14.04
N HIS A 95 1.63 4.47 -13.24
CA HIS A 95 1.55 5.90 -12.88
C HIS A 95 2.51 6.78 -13.69
N GLY A 96 3.09 6.25 -14.78
CA GLY A 96 4.02 6.99 -15.64
C GLY A 96 5.36 7.33 -14.96
N LEU A 97 5.72 6.61 -13.91
CA LEU A 97 6.95 6.85 -13.15
C LEU A 97 8.08 5.95 -13.68
N GLY A 98 9.27 6.53 -13.80
CA GLY A 98 10.47 5.80 -14.21
C GLY A 98 10.83 4.67 -13.25
N ALA A 99 11.53 3.65 -13.75
CA ALA A 99 11.98 2.53 -12.92
C ALA A 99 12.90 2.99 -11.80
N LEU A 100 12.84 2.30 -10.65
CA LEU A 100 13.91 2.46 -9.64
C LEU A 100 15.14 1.71 -10.14
N PRO A 101 16.36 2.27 -9.96
CA PRO A 101 17.58 1.55 -10.24
C PRO A 101 17.60 0.27 -9.42
N ASP A 102 18.04 -0.81 -10.05
CA ASP A 102 18.18 -2.10 -9.39
C ASP A 102 19.30 -1.98 -8.36
N THR A 103 18.95 -1.72 -7.10
CA THR A 103 19.89 -1.88 -5.98
C THR A 103 19.95 -3.37 -5.66
N LEU A 104 20.56 -4.12 -6.60
CA LEU A 104 21.27 -5.34 -6.26
C LEU A 104 22.19 -4.98 -5.09
N HIS A 105 22.06 -5.74 -4.02
CA HIS A 105 23.01 -5.70 -2.91
C HIS A 105 24.41 -6.04 -3.44
#